data_AF-A0A6D0II40-F1
#
_entry.id   AF-A0A6D0II40-F1
#
_cell.length_a   1.000
_cell.length_b   1.000
_cell.length_c   1.000
_cell.angle_alpha   90.00
_cell.angle_beta   90.00
_cell.angle_gamma   90.00
#
_symmetry.space_group_name_H-M   'P 1'
#
loop_
_entity.id
_entity.type
_entity.pdbx_description
1 polymer ?
#
loop_
_entity_poly.entity_id
_entity_poly.type
_entity_poly.pdbx_seq_one_letter_code
_entity_poly.pdbx_strand_id
1 'polypeptide(L)'
;VMIENAHKRLEEWQHQHPDATLDNKTRWQVITDASVEVGPALFISLLIITLSFIPIFTLEGQEGRLFGPLAFTKTYAMAGAALLAIVVIPILMGYWIRGKIPPESSNPLNRFLIRVYHPLLLKVLHWPKTTLLVAALSVLTVLWPLNKVGGEFLPQINEGDLLYMPSTLPGISAAEAASMLQKTDKLIMSVPEVARVFGKTGKA
;
A
#
# COMPACT_ATOMS: atom_id res chain seq x y z
N VAL A 1 1.51 -14.11 -7.84
CA VAL A 1 2.16 -14.40 -9.14
C VAL A 1 3.14 -15.57 -9.05
N MET A 2 4.31 -15.45 -8.40
CA MET A 2 5.30 -16.54 -8.36
C MET A 2 4.73 -17.87 -7.83
N ILE A 3 4.09 -17.84 -6.65
CA ILE A 3 3.47 -19.03 -6.05
C ILE A 3 2.34 -19.59 -6.91
N GLU A 4 1.53 -18.71 -7.51
CA GLU A 4 0.43 -19.09 -8.39
C GLU A 4 0.93 -19.76 -9.67
N ASN A 5 2.00 -19.24 -10.28
CA ASN A 5 2.63 -19.86 -11.45
C ASN A 5 3.17 -21.26 -11.10
N ALA A 6 3.82 -21.40 -9.94
CA ALA A 6 4.28 -22.69 -9.46
C ALA A 6 3.12 -23.69 -9.27
N HIS A 7 1.98 -23.26 -8.69
CA HIS A 7 0.80 -24.11 -8.54
C HIS A 7 0.20 -24.50 -9.90
N LYS A 8 0.05 -23.54 -10.82
CA LYS A 8 -0.46 -23.79 -12.17
C LYS A 8 0.41 -24.76 -12.96
N ARG A 9 1.73 -24.59 -12.93
CA ARG A 9 2.67 -25.50 -13.60
C ARG A 9 2.66 -26.91 -13.00
N LEU A 10 2.46 -27.04 -11.69
CA LEU A 10 2.29 -28.35 -11.05
C LEU A 10 0.94 -29.00 -11.38
N GLU A 11 -0.14 -28.23 -11.44
CA GLU A 11 -1.47 -28.68 -11.88
C GLU A 11 -1.44 -29.14 -13.35
N GLU A 12 -0.85 -28.34 -14.25
CA GLU A 12 -0.65 -28.67 -15.66
C GLU A 12 0.13 -29.97 -15.85
N TRP A 13 1.24 -30.13 -15.10
CA TRP A 13 2.05 -31.35 -15.18
C TRP A 13 1.25 -32.58 -14.76
N GLN A 14 0.44 -32.47 -13.70
CA GLN A 14 -0.38 -33.57 -13.19
C GLN A 14 -1.55 -33.90 -14.13
N HIS A 15 -2.12 -32.91 -14.83
CA HIS A 15 -3.10 -33.16 -15.89
C HIS A 15 -2.51 -33.87 -17.11
N GLN A 16 -1.26 -33.56 -17.47
CA GLN A 16 -0.57 -34.21 -18.59
C GLN A 16 -0.09 -35.63 -18.26
N HIS A 17 0.13 -35.93 -16.98
CA HIS A 17 0.61 -37.25 -16.50
C HIS A 17 -0.32 -37.83 -15.41
N PRO A 18 -1.56 -38.23 -15.77
CA PRO A 18 -2.57 -38.66 -14.80
C PRO A 18 -2.18 -39.92 -14.01
N ASP A 19 -1.34 -40.79 -14.59
CA ASP A 19 -0.94 -42.08 -14.00
C ASP A 19 0.43 -42.03 -13.30
N ALA A 20 1.15 -40.90 -13.35
CA ALA A 20 2.48 -40.77 -12.77
C ALA A 20 2.44 -40.07 -11.40
N THR A 21 3.09 -40.68 -10.39
CA THR A 21 3.32 -40.00 -9.12
C THR A 21 4.45 -38.99 -9.27
N LEU A 22 4.22 -37.76 -8.83
CA LEU A 22 5.15 -36.64 -8.95
C LEU A 22 6.42 -36.92 -8.11
N ASP A 23 7.50 -37.34 -8.76
CA ASP A 23 8.79 -37.57 -8.11
C ASP A 23 9.37 -36.25 -7.59
N ASN A 24 10.14 -36.32 -6.50
CA ASN A 24 10.74 -35.14 -5.87
C ASN A 24 11.66 -34.40 -6.84
N LYS A 25 12.43 -35.12 -7.68
CA LYS A 25 13.31 -34.50 -8.68
C LYS A 25 12.50 -33.74 -9.73
N THR A 26 11.43 -34.34 -10.24
CA THR A 26 10.53 -33.71 -11.21
C THR A 26 9.82 -32.49 -10.62
N ARG A 27 9.40 -32.54 -9.34
CA ARG A 27 8.80 -31.39 -8.65
C ARG A 27 9.74 -30.19 -8.61
N TRP A 28 11.00 -30.43 -8.20
CA TRP A 28 12.00 -29.37 -8.12
C TRP A 28 12.27 -28.75 -9.49
N GLN A 29 12.27 -29.57 -10.55
CA GLN A 29 12.39 -29.08 -11.92
C GLN A 29 11.21 -28.17 -12.29
N VAL A 30 9.96 -28.62 -12.12
CA VAL A 30 8.76 -27.84 -12.46
C VAL A 30 8.68 -26.52 -11.69
N ILE A 31 9.02 -26.52 -10.40
CA ILE A 31 9.03 -25.29 -9.58
C ILE A 31 10.15 -24.33 -10.04
N THR A 32 11.30 -24.87 -10.44
CA THR A 32 12.41 -24.07 -10.96
C THR A 32 12.04 -23.45 -12.30
N ASP A 33 11.48 -24.23 -13.23
CA ASP A 33 11.04 -23.75 -14.55
C ASP A 33 9.95 -22.67 -14.41
N ALA A 34 8.98 -22.89 -13.51
CA ALA A 34 7.96 -21.90 -13.17
C ALA A 34 8.57 -20.61 -12.60
N SER A 35 9.67 -20.71 -11.84
CA SER A 35 10.36 -19.55 -11.26
C SER A 35 11.18 -18.80 -12.29
N VAL A 36 11.80 -19.48 -13.25
CA VAL A 36 12.55 -18.88 -14.36
C VAL A 36 11.64 -18.07 -15.28
N GLU A 37 10.41 -18.55 -15.51
CA GLU A 37 9.44 -17.89 -16.38
C GLU A 37 9.01 -16.49 -15.87
N VAL A 38 8.69 -16.38 -14.58
CA VAL A 38 8.15 -15.13 -14.01
C VAL A 38 9.17 -14.34 -13.17
N GLY A 39 10.31 -14.93 -12.83
CA GLY A 39 11.36 -14.34 -12.01
C GLY A 39 11.87 -12.99 -12.54
N PRO A 40 12.31 -12.90 -13.81
CA PRO A 40 12.77 -11.65 -14.40
C PRO A 40 11.68 -10.57 -14.38
N ALA A 41 10.44 -10.91 -14.75
CA ALA A 41 9.35 -9.95 -14.81
C ALA A 41 9.03 -9.35 -13.42
N LEU A 42 8.99 -10.17 -12.37
CA LEU A 42 8.72 -9.71 -11.01
C LEU A 42 9.87 -8.88 -10.44
N PHE A 43 11.12 -9.29 -10.68
CA PHE A 43 12.28 -8.53 -10.23
C PHE A 43 12.36 -7.16 -10.90
N ILE A 44 12.18 -7.10 -12.23
CA ILE A 44 12.16 -5.84 -12.97
C ILE A 44 10.98 -4.96 -12.52
N SER A 45 9.81 -5.54 -12.27
CA SER A 45 8.66 -4.80 -11.73
C SER A 45 8.96 -4.16 -10.37
N LEU A 46 9.55 -4.90 -9.43
CA LEU A 46 9.94 -4.37 -8.13
C LEU A 46 11.05 -3.31 -8.24
N LEU A 47 11.99 -3.49 -9.18
CA LEU A 47 13.02 -2.50 -9.47
C LEU A 47 12.40 -1.20 -10.01
N ILE A 48 11.45 -1.29 -10.95
CA ILE A 48 10.72 -0.13 -11.46
C ILE A 48 9.99 0.60 -10.33
N ILE A 49 9.29 -0.12 -9.44
CA ILE A 49 8.60 0.48 -8.28
C ILE A 49 9.59 1.21 -7.36
N THR A 50 10.79 0.64 -7.20
CA THR A 50 11.83 1.24 -6.36
C THR A 50 12.37 2.52 -7.01
N LEU A 51 12.71 2.46 -8.30
CA LEU A 51 13.25 3.59 -9.06
C LEU A 51 12.21 4.70 -9.27
N SER A 52 10.92 4.37 -9.42
CA SER A 52 9.86 5.37 -9.58
C SER A 52 9.64 6.22 -8.32
N PHE A 53 10.18 5.80 -7.19
CA PHE A 53 10.13 6.53 -5.92
C PHE A 53 11.32 7.47 -5.70
N ILE A 54 12.37 7.40 -6.55
CA ILE A 54 13.54 8.28 -6.47
C ILE A 54 13.18 9.77 -6.43
N PRO A 55 12.19 10.27 -7.21
CA PRO A 55 11.83 11.69 -7.17
C PRO A 55 11.41 12.21 -5.80
N ILE A 56 10.96 11.36 -4.86
CA ILE A 56 10.62 11.81 -3.51
C ILE A 56 11.85 12.31 -2.73
N PHE A 57 13.05 11.81 -3.05
CA PHE A 57 14.29 12.29 -2.42
C PHE A 57 14.68 13.71 -2.85
N THR A 58 14.01 14.28 -3.86
CA THR A 58 14.23 15.68 -4.26
C THR A 58 13.37 16.65 -3.46
N LEU A 59 12.53 16.19 -2.53
CA LEU A 59 11.77 17.07 -1.62
C LEU A 59 12.73 17.72 -0.61
N GLU A 60 12.67 19.05 -0.52
CA GLU A 60 13.47 19.84 0.42
C GLU A 60 12.65 20.27 1.66
N GLY A 61 13.32 20.82 2.67
CA GLY A 61 12.65 21.44 3.82
C GLY A 61 11.97 20.45 4.77
N GLN A 62 10.78 20.80 5.25
CA GLN A 62 10.03 20.00 6.24
C GLN A 62 9.42 18.73 5.63
N GLU A 63 8.89 18.83 4.40
CA GLU A 63 8.33 17.68 3.68
C GLU A 63 9.39 16.60 3.44
N GLY A 64 10.60 16.99 3.02
CA GLY A 64 11.72 16.06 2.83
C GLY A 64 12.13 15.35 4.12
N ARG A 65 12.10 16.02 5.27
CA ARG A 65 12.40 15.39 6.57
C ARG A 65 11.30 14.45 7.04
N LEU A 66 10.04 14.76 6.71
CA LEU A 66 8.89 13.93 7.06
C LEU A 66 8.81 12.67 6.16
N PHE A 67 8.97 12.84 4.84
CA PHE A 67 8.81 11.77 3.86
C PHE A 67 10.10 11.03 3.52
N GLY A 68 11.28 11.61 3.78
CA GLY A 68 12.57 11.00 3.50
C GLY A 68 12.76 9.63 4.18
N PRO A 69 12.57 9.50 5.51
CA PRO A 69 12.66 8.22 6.19
C PRO A 69 11.66 7.17 5.66
N LEU A 70 10.45 7.60 5.28
CA LEU A 70 9.44 6.75 4.66
C LEU A 70 9.91 6.23 3.29
N ALA A 71 10.53 7.09 2.48
CA ALA A 71 11.08 6.73 1.18
C ALA A 71 12.26 5.75 1.29
N PHE A 72 13.17 5.95 2.26
CA PHE A 72 14.30 5.05 2.52
C PHE A 72 13.82 3.66 2.94
N THR A 73 12.97 3.58 3.95
CA THR A 73 12.47 2.30 4.48
C THR A 73 11.74 1.51 3.38
N LYS A 74 10.89 2.16 2.58
CA LYS A 74 10.24 1.53 1.44
C LYS A 74 11.25 1.03 0.40
N THR A 75 12.21 1.88 0.02
CA THR A 75 13.23 1.54 -0.99
C THR A 75 14.05 0.33 -0.56
N TYR A 76 14.54 0.31 0.68
CA TYR A 76 15.30 -0.83 1.21
C TYR A 76 14.45 -2.08 1.37
N ALA A 77 13.19 -1.95 1.81
CA ALA A 77 12.27 -3.07 1.89
C ALA A 77 11.97 -3.67 0.51
N MET A 78 11.74 -2.86 -0.52
CA MET A 78 11.49 -3.34 -1.88
C MET A 78 12.74 -3.95 -2.50
N ALA A 79 13.92 -3.36 -2.31
CA ALA A 79 15.19 -3.93 -2.76
C ALA A 79 15.46 -5.29 -2.11
N GLY A 80 15.26 -5.39 -0.78
CA GLY A 80 15.35 -6.65 -0.05
C GLY A 80 14.33 -7.68 -0.54
N ALA A 81 13.07 -7.27 -0.73
CA ALA A 81 12.01 -8.14 -1.23
C ALA A 81 12.31 -8.65 -2.66
N ALA A 82 12.85 -7.80 -3.53
CA ALA A 82 13.24 -8.19 -4.89
C ALA A 82 14.36 -9.23 -4.87
N LEU A 83 15.36 -9.06 -4.01
CA LEU A 83 16.45 -10.02 -3.84
C LEU A 83 15.93 -11.35 -3.26
N LEU A 84 15.10 -11.27 -2.21
CA LEU A 84 14.47 -12.45 -1.61
C LEU A 84 13.55 -13.19 -2.58
N ALA A 85 12.86 -12.47 -3.47
CA ALA A 85 11.96 -13.04 -4.47
C ALA A 85 12.67 -13.93 -5.50
N ILE A 86 13.95 -13.66 -5.81
CA ILE A 86 14.77 -14.50 -6.69
C ILE A 86 15.50 -15.59 -5.90
N VAL A 87 16.03 -15.27 -4.72
CA VAL A 87 16.92 -16.19 -3.99
C VAL A 87 16.14 -17.16 -3.09
N VAL A 88 15.32 -16.62 -2.19
CA VAL A 88 14.74 -17.37 -1.08
C VAL A 88 13.37 -17.94 -1.45
N ILE A 89 12.55 -17.17 -2.15
CA ILE A 89 11.19 -17.59 -2.50
C ILE A 89 11.17 -18.88 -3.36
N PRO A 90 11.97 -19.05 -4.42
CA PRO A 90 11.99 -20.31 -5.19
C PRO A 90 12.36 -21.54 -4.36
N ILE A 91 13.32 -21.38 -3.45
CA ILE A 91 13.78 -22.46 -2.56
C ILE A 91 12.68 -22.81 -1.55
N LEU A 92 12.09 -21.82 -0.89
CA LEU A 92 11.02 -22.04 0.09
C LEU A 92 9.77 -22.63 -0.56
N MET A 93 9.41 -22.17 -1.76
CA MET A 93 8.32 -22.75 -2.54
C MET A 93 8.60 -24.23 -2.83
N GLY A 94 9.79 -24.58 -3.34
CA GLY A 94 10.18 -25.97 -3.58
C GLY A 94 10.17 -26.85 -2.33
N TYR A 95 10.50 -26.25 -1.18
CA TYR A 95 10.54 -26.97 0.09
C TYR A 95 9.16 -27.16 0.73
N TRP A 96 8.30 -26.13 0.74
CA TRP A 96 7.00 -26.14 1.44
C TRP A 96 5.82 -26.54 0.56
N ILE A 97 5.86 -26.30 -0.75
CA ILE A 97 4.79 -26.72 -1.66
C ILE A 97 4.90 -28.24 -1.87
N ARG A 98 4.17 -28.99 -1.05
CA ARG A 98 4.12 -30.46 -1.07
C ARG A 98 2.68 -30.95 -1.02
N GLY A 99 2.47 -32.18 -1.49
CA GLY A 99 1.19 -32.86 -1.44
C GLY A 99 0.39 -32.74 -2.74
N LYS A 100 -0.91 -33.08 -2.67
CA LYS A 100 -1.83 -32.96 -3.80
C LYS A 100 -2.26 -31.50 -3.92
N ILE A 101 -1.89 -30.86 -5.02
CA ILE A 101 -2.35 -29.50 -5.31
C ILE A 101 -3.74 -29.63 -5.93
N PRO A 102 -4.79 -29.17 -5.24
CA PRO A 102 -6.14 -29.24 -5.78
C PRO A 102 -6.26 -28.23 -6.93
N PRO A 103 -7.04 -28.56 -7.98
CA PRO A 103 -7.18 -27.68 -9.14
C PRO A 103 -7.82 -26.34 -8.75
N GLU A 104 -7.48 -25.27 -9.46
CA GLU A 104 -7.98 -23.90 -9.15
C GLU A 104 -9.51 -23.83 -9.04
N SER A 105 -10.21 -24.68 -9.80
CA SER A 105 -11.66 -24.79 -9.88
C SER A 105 -12.32 -25.53 -8.71
N SER A 106 -11.52 -26.20 -7.86
CA SER A 106 -12.01 -26.90 -6.67
C SER A 106 -12.51 -25.96 -5.58
N ASN A 107 -11.96 -24.74 -5.51
CA ASN A 107 -12.40 -23.74 -4.56
C ASN A 107 -13.70 -23.08 -5.06
N PRO A 108 -14.83 -23.19 -4.32
CA PRO A 108 -16.11 -22.64 -4.74
C PRO A 108 -16.06 -21.12 -4.96
N LEU A 109 -15.24 -20.40 -4.19
CA LEU A 109 -15.07 -18.97 -4.34
C LEU A 109 -14.37 -18.64 -5.66
N ASN A 110 -13.27 -19.32 -5.96
CA ASN A 110 -12.54 -19.09 -7.19
C ASN A 110 -13.39 -19.42 -8.43
N ARG A 111 -14.14 -20.53 -8.36
CA ARG A 111 -15.08 -20.92 -9.42
C ARG A 111 -16.17 -19.86 -9.66
N PHE A 112 -16.69 -19.25 -8.59
CA PHE A 112 -17.65 -18.16 -8.70
C PHE A 112 -17.02 -16.91 -9.34
N LEU A 113 -15.83 -16.50 -8.89
CA LEU A 113 -15.10 -15.35 -9.44
C LEU A 113 -14.81 -15.53 -10.92
N ILE A 114 -14.30 -16.69 -11.33
CA ILE A 114 -14.03 -17.02 -12.74
C ILE A 114 -15.33 -16.99 -13.56
N ARG A 115 -16.44 -17.50 -13.02
CA ARG A 115 -17.75 -17.50 -13.69
C ARG A 115 -18.29 -16.08 -13.93
N VAL A 116 -17.98 -15.13 -13.05
CA VAL A 116 -18.37 -13.72 -13.22
C VAL A 116 -17.40 -12.99 -14.15
N TYR A 117 -16.09 -13.26 -14.03
CA TYR A 117 -15.05 -12.61 -14.83
C TYR A 117 -15.11 -13.00 -16.31
N HIS A 118 -15.24 -14.28 -16.62
CA HIS A 118 -15.19 -14.81 -17.98
C HIS A 118 -16.22 -14.19 -18.95
N PRO A 119 -17.52 -14.05 -18.61
CA PRO A 119 -18.48 -13.41 -19.51
C PRO A 119 -18.19 -11.91 -19.73
N LEU A 120 -17.62 -11.21 -18.74
CA LEU A 120 -17.21 -9.82 -18.89
C LEU A 120 -16.01 -9.70 -19.83
N LEU A 121 -15.02 -10.60 -19.71
CA LEU A 121 -13.87 -10.67 -20.61
C LEU A 121 -14.31 -10.88 -22.06
N LEU A 122 -15.22 -11.83 -22.31
CA LEU A 122 -15.74 -12.08 -23.66
C LEU A 122 -16.49 -10.87 -24.23
N LYS A 123 -17.26 -10.14 -23.40
CA LYS A 123 -17.92 -8.89 -23.81
C LYS A 123 -16.92 -7.79 -24.18
N VAL A 124 -15.84 -7.65 -23.41
CA VAL A 124 -14.76 -6.68 -23.69
C VAL A 124 -14.07 -6.98 -25.02
N LEU A 125 -13.79 -8.26 -25.29
CA LEU A 125 -13.17 -8.71 -26.54
C LEU A 125 -14.10 -8.56 -27.75
N HIS A 126 -15.43 -8.60 -27.55
CA HIS A 126 -16.39 -8.45 -28.64
C HIS A 126 -16.34 -7.04 -29.24
N TRP A 127 -16.25 -5.99 -28.42
CA TRP A 127 -16.15 -4.59 -28.86
C TRP A 127 -14.94 -3.86 -28.23
N PRO A 128 -13.70 -4.12 -28.70
CA PRO A 128 -12.49 -3.54 -28.10
C PRO A 128 -12.45 -2.01 -28.20
N LYS A 129 -12.86 -1.44 -29.34
CA LYS A 129 -12.88 0.02 -29.55
C LYS A 129 -13.85 0.73 -28.60
N THR A 130 -15.03 0.16 -28.39
CA THR A 130 -16.02 0.69 -27.45
C THR A 130 -15.50 0.60 -26.01
N THR A 131 -14.83 -0.50 -25.64
CA THR A 131 -14.22 -0.64 -24.32
C THR A 131 -13.14 0.40 -24.07
N LEU A 132 -12.26 0.66 -25.05
CA LEU A 132 -11.25 1.71 -24.96
C LEU A 132 -11.88 3.10 -24.82
N LEU A 133 -12.96 3.37 -25.55
CA LEU A 133 -13.69 4.64 -25.44
C LEU A 133 -14.30 4.79 -24.04
N VAL A 134 -14.94 3.76 -23.51
CA VAL A 134 -15.51 3.78 -22.15
C VAL A 134 -14.40 3.97 -21.10
N ALA A 135 -13.25 3.32 -21.27
CA ALA A 135 -12.10 3.51 -20.37
C ALA A 135 -11.58 4.96 -20.42
N ALA A 136 -11.44 5.55 -21.60
CA ALA A 136 -11.04 6.95 -21.76
C ALA A 136 -12.06 7.92 -21.14
N LEU A 137 -13.36 7.70 -21.39
CA LEU A 137 -14.42 8.48 -20.74
C LEU A 137 -14.39 8.34 -19.22
N SER A 138 -14.11 7.14 -18.71
CA SER A 138 -13.99 6.89 -17.26
C SER A 138 -12.85 7.70 -16.64
N VAL A 139 -11.70 7.82 -17.32
CA VAL A 139 -10.62 8.71 -16.88
C VAL A 139 -11.08 10.17 -16.87
N LEU A 140 -11.83 10.60 -17.88
CA LEU A 140 -12.38 11.97 -17.91
C LEU A 140 -13.37 12.24 -16.77
N THR A 141 -14.08 11.22 -16.27
CA THR A 141 -14.97 11.40 -15.11
C THR A 141 -14.21 11.81 -13.84
N VAL A 142 -12.93 11.46 -13.71
CA VAL A 142 -12.08 11.83 -12.56
C VAL A 142 -11.86 13.34 -12.47
N LEU A 143 -12.00 14.07 -13.57
CA LEU A 143 -11.91 15.53 -13.57
C LEU A 143 -12.98 16.18 -12.68
N TRP A 144 -14.16 15.55 -12.54
CA TRP A 144 -15.23 16.11 -11.72
C TRP A 144 -14.94 16.04 -10.21
N PRO A 145 -14.58 14.88 -9.62
CA PRO A 145 -14.13 14.83 -8.23
C PRO A 145 -12.89 15.69 -7.97
N LEU A 146 -11.95 15.75 -8.91
CA LEU A 146 -10.71 16.50 -8.76
C LEU A 146 -10.96 18.00 -8.54
N ASN A 147 -11.99 18.56 -9.20
CA ASN A 147 -12.43 19.94 -9.00
C ASN A 147 -13.19 20.18 -7.68
N LYS A 148 -13.49 19.12 -6.91
CA LYS A 148 -14.18 19.20 -5.61
C LYS A 148 -13.24 19.04 -4.43
N VAL A 149 -12.04 18.49 -4.63
CA VAL A 149 -11.08 18.29 -3.55
C VAL A 149 -10.30 19.59 -3.31
N GLY A 150 -10.19 19.99 -2.05
CA GLY A 150 -9.29 21.06 -1.65
C GLY A 150 -7.83 20.59 -1.61
N GLY A 151 -6.91 21.55 -1.50
CA GLY A 151 -5.50 21.28 -1.22
C GLY A 151 -5.12 21.76 0.17
N GLU A 152 -4.43 20.91 0.93
CA GLU A 152 -3.77 21.26 2.19
C GLU A 152 -2.31 20.85 2.12
N PHE A 153 -1.45 21.52 2.90
CA PHE A 153 -0.02 21.21 2.94
C PHE A 153 0.25 19.81 3.52
N LEU A 154 -0.35 19.53 4.68
CA LEU A 154 -0.36 18.24 5.34
C LEU A 154 -1.71 18.06 6.05
N PRO A 155 -2.20 16.83 6.21
CA PRO A 155 -3.38 16.58 7.01
C PRO A 155 -3.11 16.97 8.47
N GLN A 156 -4.13 17.49 9.15
CA GLN A 156 -4.03 17.82 10.57
C GLN A 156 -3.77 16.54 11.38
N ILE A 157 -2.62 16.51 12.06
CA ILE A 157 -2.23 15.38 12.92
C ILE A 157 -2.88 15.60 14.29
N ASN A 158 -3.63 14.60 14.75
CA ASN A 158 -4.15 14.58 16.10
C ASN A 158 -3.06 14.13 17.07
N GLU A 159 -2.52 15.07 17.85
CA GLU A 159 -1.44 14.83 18.83
C GLU A 159 -1.98 14.35 20.19
N GLY A 160 -3.31 14.35 20.38
CA GLY A 160 -3.98 13.97 21.64
C GLY A 160 -4.07 15.12 22.66
N ASP A 161 -3.32 16.19 22.46
CA ASP A 161 -3.49 17.49 23.12
C ASP A 161 -3.52 18.62 22.07
N LEU A 162 -3.79 19.85 22.52
CA LEU A 162 -3.77 21.03 21.67
C LEU A 162 -3.25 22.25 22.43
N LEU A 163 -2.64 23.18 21.69
CA LEU A 163 -2.10 24.41 22.24
C LEU A 163 -3.08 25.57 22.01
N TYR A 164 -3.70 26.06 23.08
CA TYR A 164 -4.46 27.30 23.04
C TYR A 164 -3.52 28.51 23.14
N MET A 165 -3.32 29.22 22.03
CA MET A 165 -2.43 30.38 21.93
C MET A 165 -3.22 31.67 21.65
N PRO A 166 -3.86 32.29 22.66
CA PRO A 166 -4.58 33.53 22.47
C PRO A 166 -3.63 34.72 22.27
N SER A 167 -4.00 35.64 21.39
CA SER A 167 -3.33 36.93 21.22
C SER A 167 -4.15 38.06 21.85
N THR A 168 -3.48 39.07 22.39
CA THR A 168 -4.10 40.28 22.96
C THR A 168 -3.35 41.53 22.50
N LEU A 169 -3.94 42.71 22.70
CA LEU A 169 -3.33 43.98 22.34
C LEU A 169 -2.03 44.21 23.15
N PRO A 170 -1.00 44.83 22.54
CA PRO A 170 0.21 45.21 23.27
C PRO A 170 -0.11 46.14 24.45
N GLY A 171 0.59 45.97 25.58
CA GLY A 171 0.47 46.85 26.76
C GLY A 171 -0.24 46.25 27.97
N ILE A 172 -0.65 44.98 27.93
CA ILE A 172 -1.15 44.27 29.12
C ILE A 172 -0.05 44.14 30.18
N SER A 173 -0.41 44.37 31.45
CA SER A 173 0.53 44.16 32.56
C SER A 173 0.75 42.66 32.81
N ALA A 174 1.91 42.29 33.36
CA ALA A 174 2.20 40.89 33.68
C ALA A 174 1.19 40.30 34.68
N ALA A 175 0.71 41.12 35.63
CA ALA A 175 -0.31 40.72 36.60
C ALA A 175 -1.66 40.43 35.93
N GLU A 176 -2.10 41.29 35.00
CA GLU A 176 -3.35 41.08 34.28
C GLU A 176 -3.24 39.90 33.31
N ALA A 177 -2.09 39.70 32.67
CA ALA A 177 -1.84 38.52 31.85
C ALA A 177 -1.95 37.21 32.66
N ALA A 178 -1.36 37.15 33.87
CA ALA A 178 -1.46 35.99 34.75
C ALA A 178 -2.91 35.74 35.24
N SER A 179 -3.65 36.82 35.54
CA SER A 179 -5.08 36.77 35.88
C SER A 179 -5.92 36.23 34.71
N MET A 180 -5.68 36.75 33.50
CA MET A 180 -6.33 36.28 32.27
C MET A 180 -6.05 34.80 32.01
N LEU A 181 -4.80 34.37 32.17
CA LEU A 181 -4.40 32.97 32.01
C LEU A 181 -5.19 32.04 32.96
N GLN A 182 -5.24 32.37 34.25
CA GLN A 182 -5.95 31.54 35.23
C GLN A 182 -7.46 31.46 34.94
N LYS A 183 -8.07 32.56 34.48
CA LYS A 183 -9.48 32.58 34.08
C LYS A 183 -9.72 31.68 32.87
N THR A 184 -8.87 31.78 31.85
CA THR A 184 -8.92 30.94 30.65
C THR A 184 -8.74 29.46 30.99
N ASP A 185 -7.75 29.11 31.81
CA ASP A 185 -7.47 27.72 32.17
C ASP A 185 -8.67 27.05 32.85
N LYS A 186 -9.36 27.76 33.75
CA LYS A 186 -10.58 27.28 34.40
C LYS A 186 -11.72 27.05 33.41
N LEU A 187 -11.86 27.91 32.40
CA LEU A 187 -12.87 27.74 31.36
C LEU A 187 -12.55 26.56 30.46
N ILE A 188 -11.29 26.37 30.06
CA ILE A 188 -10.86 25.21 29.27
C ILE A 188 -11.12 23.91 30.04
N MET A 189 -10.79 23.88 31.34
CA MET A 189 -11.01 22.71 32.21
C MET A 189 -12.50 22.39 32.44
N SER A 190 -13.42 23.31 32.11
CA SER A 190 -14.86 23.05 32.20
C SER A 190 -15.41 22.16 31.08
N VAL A 191 -14.64 21.99 30.00
CA VAL A 191 -14.98 21.11 28.87
C VAL A 191 -14.70 19.65 29.26
N PRO A 192 -15.69 18.72 29.20
CA PRO A 192 -15.54 17.35 29.70
C PRO A 192 -14.40 16.55 29.09
N GLU A 193 -14.04 16.84 27.83
CA GLU A 193 -12.96 16.18 27.10
C GLU A 193 -11.55 16.54 27.64
N VAL A 194 -11.42 17.60 28.43
CA VAL A 194 -10.13 18.11 28.91
C VAL A 194 -9.75 17.47 30.24
N ALA A 195 -8.65 16.72 30.26
CA ALA A 195 -8.14 16.08 31.48
C ALA A 195 -7.22 16.98 32.31
N ARG A 196 -6.44 17.86 31.66
CA ARG A 196 -5.49 18.78 32.31
C ARG A 196 -5.32 20.04 31.47
N VAL A 197 -5.05 21.16 32.13
CA VAL A 197 -4.67 22.43 31.50
C VAL A 197 -3.38 22.93 32.13
N PHE A 198 -2.44 23.36 31.30
CA PHE A 198 -1.17 23.97 31.73
C PHE A 198 -0.96 25.31 31.03
N GLY A 199 -1.49 26.38 31.61
CA GLY A 199 -1.32 27.72 31.09
C GLY A 199 0.09 28.26 31.29
N LYS A 200 0.57 29.05 30.31
CA LYS A 200 1.81 29.83 30.39
C LYS A 200 1.62 31.22 29.80
N THR A 201 2.10 32.24 30.51
CA THR A 201 2.19 33.63 30.02
C THR A 201 3.64 34.11 30.00
N GLY A 202 3.98 34.97 29.03
CA GLY A 202 5.35 35.46 28.82
C GLY A 202 6.11 34.67 27.75
N LYS A 203 7.38 34.99 27.55
CA LYS A 203 8.25 34.27 26.60
C LYS A 203 8.91 33.06 27.28
N ALA A 204 9.24 32.04 26.49
CA ALA A 204 10.31 31.09 26.84
C ALA A 204 11.66 31.79 26.60
#